data_AF-A0A7X9HTS9-F1
#
_entry.id   AF-A0A7X9HTS9-F1
#
_cell.length_a   1.000
_cell.length_b   1.000
_cell.length_c   1.000
_cell.angle_alpha   90.00
_cell.angle_beta   90.00
_cell.angle_gamma   90.00
#
_symmetry.space_group_name_H-M   'P 1'
#
loop_
_entity.id
_entity.type
_entity.pdbx_description
1 polymer ?
#
loop_
_entity_poly.entity_id
_entity_poly.type
_entity_poly.pdbx_seq_one_letter_code
_entity_poly.pdbx_strand_id
1 'polypeptide(L)'
;MRISDLLISGVHISEDNYHYTGQFTLSDGNKTLDVDIAELNDEKTVNLIKENFNLAESVEEIRKSLIDRLVLKAGISSKNVQGEDYFENKAGPATNTTDGLSRA
;
A
#
# COMPACT_ATOMS: atom_id res chain seq x y z
N MET A 1 -6.59 -15.94 5.31
CA MET A 1 -7.31 -14.64 5.44
C MET A 1 -6.80 -13.70 4.35
N ARG A 2 -7.55 -12.65 3.98
CA ARG A 2 -7.06 -11.62 3.05
C ARG A 2 -6.65 -10.36 3.78
N ILE A 3 -5.68 -9.63 3.23
CA ILE A 3 -5.24 -8.34 3.79
C ILE A 3 -6.37 -7.29 3.79
N SER A 4 -7.30 -7.40 2.84
CA SER A 4 -8.51 -6.57 2.76
C SER A 4 -9.46 -6.77 3.93
N ASP A 5 -9.43 -7.94 4.57
CA ASP A 5 -10.31 -8.28 5.68
C ASP A 5 -9.84 -7.64 7.00
N LEU A 6 -8.55 -7.27 7.09
CA LEU A 6 -8.00 -6.62 8.26
C LEU A 6 -8.50 -5.18 8.36
N LEU A 7 -8.92 -4.77 9.55
CA LEU A 7 -9.27 -3.39 9.85
C LEU A 7 -8.03 -2.60 10.24
N ILE A 8 -7.90 -1.39 9.69
CA ILE A 8 -6.86 -0.42 10.07
C ILE A 8 -7.50 0.63 10.97
N SER A 9 -6.97 0.79 12.18
CA SER A 9 -7.44 1.76 13.18
C SER A 9 -6.28 2.47 13.85
N GLY A 10 -6.56 3.50 14.66
CA GLY A 10 -5.52 4.21 15.43
C GLY A 10 -4.45 4.88 14.56
N VAL A 11 -4.79 5.27 13.32
CA VAL A 11 -3.83 5.84 12.37
C VAL A 11 -3.38 7.22 12.86
N HIS A 12 -2.15 7.29 13.34
CA HIS A 12 -1.46 8.54 13.66
C HIS A 12 -0.32 8.71 12.68
N ILE A 13 -0.49 9.58 11.67
CA ILE A 13 0.52 9.84 10.66
C ILE A 13 0.97 11.29 10.77
N SER A 14 2.28 11.47 10.84
CA SER A 14 2.95 12.76 10.76
C SER A 14 3.91 12.72 9.57
N GLU A 15 3.80 13.72 8.71
CA GLU A 15 4.75 13.94 7.63
C GLU A 15 5.81 14.93 8.10
N ASP A 16 7.08 14.52 8.09
CA ASP A 16 8.22 15.41 8.32
C ASP A 16 9.21 15.22 7.17
N ASN A 17 9.42 16.27 6.35
CA ASN A 17 10.33 16.25 5.21
C ASN A 17 10.16 15.02 4.30
N TYR A 18 8.94 14.74 3.85
CA TYR A 18 8.58 13.56 3.02
C TYR A 18 8.83 12.19 3.69
N HIS A 19 9.19 12.17 4.98
CA HIS A 19 9.21 10.96 5.78
C HIS A 19 7.87 10.84 6.51
N TYR A 20 7.10 9.85 6.10
CA TYR A 20 5.89 9.46 6.80
C TYR A 20 6.28 8.64 8.03
N THR A 21 6.11 9.24 9.20
CA THR A 21 6.23 8.54 10.48
C THR A 21 4.84 8.33 11.04
N GLY A 22 4.60 7.17 11.63
CA GLY A 22 3.27 6.92 12.16
C GLY A 22 3.05 5.48 12.57
N GLN A 23 2.03 5.31 13.40
CA GLN A 23 1.64 4.02 13.92
C GLN A 23 0.18 3.77 13.57
N PHE A 24 -0.14 2.50 13.34
CA PHE A 24 -1.50 2.04 13.11
C PHE A 24 -1.69 0.65 13.70
N THR A 25 -2.93 0.34 14.03
CA THR A 25 -3.32 -0.98 14.54
C THR A 25 -4.06 -1.75 13.45
N LEU A 26 -3.57 -2.94 13.14
CA LEU A 26 -4.27 -3.95 12.35
C LEU A 26 -5.09 -4.86 13.26
N SER A 27 -6.30 -5.21 12.85
CA SER A 27 -7.13 -6.16 13.60
C SER A 27 -8.02 -7.02 12.71
N ASP A 28 -8.21 -8.29 13.07
CA ASP A 28 -9.18 -9.21 12.45
C ASP A 28 -10.45 -9.43 13.30
N GLY A 29 -10.58 -8.66 14.39
CA GLY A 29 -11.65 -8.78 15.39
C GLY A 29 -11.29 -9.65 16.60
N ASN A 30 -10.31 -10.55 16.47
CA ASN A 30 -9.81 -11.39 17.57
C ASN A 30 -8.39 -11.04 17.99
N LYS A 31 -7.56 -10.67 17.02
CA LYS A 31 -6.16 -10.29 17.18
C LYS A 31 -5.96 -8.86 16.76
N THR A 32 -5.02 -8.20 17.41
CA THR A 32 -4.55 -6.87 17.08
C THR A 32 -3.04 -6.87 16.93
N LEU A 33 -2.50 -6.04 16.06
CA LEU A 33 -1.07 -5.82 15.89
C LEU A 33 -0.81 -4.35 15.61
N ASP A 34 -0.02 -3.71 16.45
CA ASP A 34 0.46 -2.35 16.22
C ASP A 34 1.68 -2.40 15.30
N VAL A 35 1.68 -1.54 14.29
CA VAL A 35 2.69 -1.51 13.24
C VAL A 35 3.12 -0.06 13.00
N ASP A 36 4.43 0.14 12.90
CA ASP A 36 5.01 1.41 12.46
C ASP A 36 5.11 1.44 10.93
N ILE A 37 4.72 2.57 10.33
CA ILE A 37 4.79 2.81 8.89
C ILE A 37 6.24 2.76 8.40
N ALA A 38 7.19 3.25 9.20
CA ALA A 38 8.60 3.22 8.86
C ALA A 38 9.13 1.77 8.72
N GLU A 39 8.52 0.83 9.45
CA GLU A 39 8.88 -0.58 9.42
C GLU A 39 8.25 -1.35 8.26
N LEU A 40 7.27 -0.81 7.53
CA LEU A 40 6.68 -1.48 6.36
C LEU A 40 7.67 -1.66 5.20
N ASN A 41 8.77 -0.90 5.21
CA ASN A 41 9.88 -1.09 4.28
C ASN A 41 10.73 -2.32 4.63
N ASP A 42 10.69 -2.82 5.87
CA ASP A 42 11.36 -4.05 6.27
C ASP A 42 10.48 -5.27 5.91
N GLU A 43 11.04 -6.18 5.12
CA GLU A 43 10.42 -7.44 4.76
C GLU A 43 10.07 -8.28 5.99
N LYS A 44 10.86 -8.19 7.07
CA LYS A 44 10.62 -8.93 8.32
C LYS A 44 9.30 -8.52 8.96
N THR A 45 9.01 -7.22 9.00
CA THR A 45 7.77 -6.70 9.58
C THR A 45 6.57 -7.14 8.76
N VAL A 46 6.67 -7.09 7.42
CA VAL A 46 5.56 -7.55 6.57
C VAL A 46 5.35 -9.07 6.67
N ASN A 47 6.42 -9.86 6.80
CA ASN A 47 6.32 -11.29 7.09
C ASN A 47 5.68 -11.56 8.46
N LEU A 48 6.03 -10.79 9.49
CA LEU A 48 5.39 -10.88 10.81
C LEU A 48 3.87 -10.65 10.72
N ILE A 49 3.44 -9.62 9.98
CA ILE A 49 2.01 -9.33 9.75
C ILE A 49 1.35 -10.52 9.05
N LYS A 50 1.99 -11.03 7.99
CA LYS A 50 1.50 -12.19 7.23
C LYS A 50 1.29 -13.40 8.12
N GLU A 51 2.27 -13.74 8.95
CA GLU A 51 2.20 -14.90 9.86
C GLU A 51 1.18 -14.70 10.98
N ASN A 52 1.13 -13.51 11.59
CA ASN A 52 0.24 -13.21 12.70
C ASN A 52 -1.25 -13.37 12.33
N PHE A 53 -1.61 -12.92 11.11
CA PHE A 53 -2.98 -12.96 10.58
C PHE A 53 -3.23 -14.11 9.59
N ASN A 54 -2.21 -14.95 9.31
CA ASN A 54 -2.28 -16.05 8.37
C ASN A 54 -2.82 -15.62 6.97
N LEU A 55 -2.17 -14.59 6.42
CA LEU A 55 -2.52 -13.99 5.13
C LEU A 55 -2.02 -14.86 3.98
N ALA A 56 -2.85 -14.99 2.93
CA ALA A 56 -2.52 -15.83 1.77
C ALA A 56 -1.64 -15.09 0.75
N GLU A 57 -1.69 -13.75 0.76
CA GLU A 57 -1.02 -12.86 -0.16
C GLU A 57 0.51 -12.88 -0.01
N SER A 58 1.21 -12.44 -1.05
CA SER A 58 2.65 -12.23 -1.02
C SER A 58 3.01 -11.00 -0.17
N VAL A 59 4.28 -10.92 0.27
CA VAL A 59 4.80 -9.79 1.04
C VAL A 59 4.59 -8.47 0.29
N GLU A 60 4.86 -8.45 -1.01
CA GLU A 60 4.70 -7.26 -1.85
C GLU A 60 3.22 -6.80 -1.94
N GLU A 61 2.29 -7.74 -2.09
CA GLU A 61 0.84 -7.43 -2.13
C GLU A 61 0.34 -6.90 -0.78
N ILE A 62 0.82 -7.48 0.33
CA ILE A 62 0.47 -7.02 1.68
C ILE A 62 1.00 -5.60 1.88
N ARG A 63 2.26 -5.35 1.55
CA ARG A 63 2.87 -4.03 1.66
C ARG A 63 2.11 -3.00 0.85
N LYS A 64 1.88 -3.28 -0.45
CA LYS A 64 1.14 -2.37 -1.33
C LYS A 64 -0.26 -2.06 -0.78
N SER A 65 -1.00 -3.09 -0.37
CA SER A 65 -2.35 -2.91 0.18
C SER A 65 -2.36 -2.06 1.45
N LEU A 66 -1.40 -2.24 2.35
CA LEU A 66 -1.29 -1.44 3.57
C LEU A 66 -1.01 0.02 3.26
N ILE A 67 -0.02 0.31 2.40
CA ILE A 67 0.34 1.68 2.02
C ILE A 67 -0.84 2.39 1.36
N ASP A 68 -1.48 1.76 0.36
CA ASP A 68 -2.62 2.36 -0.35
C ASP A 68 -3.76 2.74 0.63
N ARG A 69 -4.04 1.86 1.59
CA ARG A 69 -5.11 2.09 2.58
C ARG A 69 -4.72 3.13 3.64
N LEU A 70 -3.45 3.19 4.03
CA LEU A 70 -2.94 4.19 4.98
C LEU A 70 -3.00 5.59 4.36
N VAL A 71 -2.57 5.74 3.11
CA VAL A 71 -2.66 7.00 2.35
C VAL A 71 -4.12 7.49 2.29
N LEU A 72 -5.05 6.60 1.91
CA LEU A 72 -6.48 6.92 1.87
C LEU A 72 -7.04 7.32 3.24
N LYS A 73 -6.65 6.63 4.33
CA LYS A 73 -7.12 6.94 5.69
C LYS A 73 -6.52 8.23 6.26
N ALA A 74 -5.28 8.54 5.91
CA ALA A 74 -4.59 9.73 6.39
C ALA A 74 -5.13 11.02 5.74
N GLY A 75 -5.86 10.90 4.62
CA GLY A 75 -6.21 12.06 3.79
C GLY A 75 -4.98 12.73 3.18
N ILE A 76 -3.83 12.06 3.20
CA ILE A 76 -2.59 12.54 2.60
C ILE A 76 -2.76 12.37 1.10
N SER A 77 -2.96 13.48 0.38
CA SER A 77 -2.77 13.51 -1.07
C SER A 77 -1.30 13.16 -1.31
N SER A 78 -1.05 11.99 -1.88
CA SER A 78 0.29 11.53 -2.22
C SER A 78 0.87 12.51 -3.22
N LYS A 79 1.79 13.38 -2.81
CA LYS A 79 2.48 14.31 -3.71
C LYS A 79 3.94 13.89 -3.84
N ASN A 80 4.44 13.83 -5.07
CA ASN A 80 5.86 13.57 -5.31
C ASN A 80 6.71 14.82 -4.97
N VAL A 81 8.04 14.71 -5.02
CA VAL A 81 8.99 15.83 -4.78
C VAL A 81 8.83 17.03 -5.73
N GLN A 82 7.97 16.92 -6.75
CA GLN A 82 7.62 17.99 -7.68
C GLN A 82 6.21 18.56 -7.42
N GLY A 83 5.52 18.11 -6.37
CA GLY A 83 4.17 18.54 -6.03
C GLY A 83 3.05 17.94 -6.90
N GLU A 84 3.35 16.93 -7.72
CA GLU A 84 2.36 16.24 -8.54
C GLU A 84 1.70 15.11 -7.76
N ASP A 85 0.39 14.96 -7.93
CA ASP A 85 -0.37 13.87 -7.32
C ASP A 85 0.11 12.52 -7.87
N TYR A 86 0.64 11.66 -6.99
CA TYR A 86 1.05 10.30 -7.30
C TYR A 86 -0.16 9.37 -7.21
N PHE A 87 -1.00 9.40 -8.24
CA PHE A 87 -2.01 8.36 -8.48
C PHE A 87 -1.40 7.31 -9.41
N GLU A 88 -0.93 6.19 -8.87
CA GLU A 88 -0.55 5.03 -9.69
C GLU A 88 -1.81 4.33 -10.24
N ASN A 89 -2.50 5.00 -11.16
CA ASN A 89 -3.53 4.38 -11.99
C ASN A 89 -2.88 3.83 -13.25
N LYS A 90 -2.35 2.61 -13.18
CA LYS A 90 -2.15 1.76 -14.37
C LYS A 90 -2.70 0.36 -14.16
N ALA A 91 -4.02 0.26 -14.11
CA ALA A 91 -4.69 -0.83 -14.81
C ALA A 91 -4.78 -0.43 -16.30
N GLY A 92 -4.26 -1.29 -17.19
CA GLY A 92 -3.98 -0.99 -18.60
C GLY A 92 -5.21 -0.75 -19.52
N PRO A 93 -4.95 -0.63 -20.83
CA PRO A 93 -5.04 -1.85 -21.62
C PRO A 93 -3.80 -2.09 -22.49
N ALA A 94 -3.32 -3.33 -22.47
CA ALA A 94 -2.57 -3.89 -23.57
C ALA A 94 -3.57 -4.43 -24.60
N THR A 95 -3.58 -3.89 -25.82
CA THR A 95 -3.84 -4.62 -27.07
C THR A 95 -3.20 -3.89 -28.27
N ASN A 96 -2.00 -4.34 -28.59
CA ASN A 96 -1.45 -4.70 -29.91
C ASN A 96 -1.99 -4.10 -31.24
N THR A 97 -0.99 -3.72 -32.04
CA THR A 97 -0.86 -3.83 -33.51
C THR A 97 -1.55 -2.78 -34.40
N THR A 98 -0.80 -1.73 -34.76
CA THR A 98 -1.00 -1.07 -36.07
C THR A 98 -0.21 -1.83 -37.13
N ASP A 99 -0.96 -2.62 -37.90
CA ASP A 99 -0.53 -3.34 -39.09
C ASP A 99 -0.26 -2.37 -40.26
N GLY A 100 0.53 -2.84 -41.23
CA GLY A 100 1.31 -2.06 -42.19
C GLY A 100 0.59 -1.01 -43.05
N LEU A 101 1.20 0.18 -43.12
CA LEU A 101 1.02 1.13 -44.20
C LEU A 101 1.74 0.62 -45.46
N SER A 102 1.02 -0.13 -46.28
CA SER A 102 1.32 -0.28 -47.71
C SER A 102 0.48 0.73 -48.49
N ARG A 103 1.14 1.75 -49.06
CA ARG A 103 0.85 2.37 -50.38
C ARG A 103 1.55 3.72 -50.52
N ALA A 104 2.64 3.72 -51.29
CA ALA A 104 2.97 4.74 -52.29
C ALA A 104 3.90 4.09 -53.31
#